data_AF-A0A964LD08-F1
#
_entry.id   AF-A0A964LD08-F1
#
_cell.length_a   1.000
_cell.length_b   1.000
_cell.length_c   1.000
_cell.angle_alpha   90.00
_cell.angle_beta   90.00
_cell.angle_gamma   90.00
#
_symmetry.space_group_name_H-M   'P 1'
#
loop_
_entity.id
_entity.type
_entity.pdbx_description
1 polymer ?
#
loop_
_entity_poly.entity_id
_entity_poly.type
_entity_poly.pdbx_seq_one_letter_code
_entity_poly.pdbx_strand_id
1 'polypeptide(L)' 'MAKQRKKLSDQIRQAVATCGKSRYQIFKATGIDQAALSRFLAGQSGLEMATLDTLADYLNLNIQASKRKGK' A
#
# COMPACT_ATOMS: atom_id res chain seq x y z
N MET A 1 17.13 12.80 -16.95
CA MET A 1 17.17 11.59 -16.09
C MET A 1 15.82 10.88 -16.21
N ALA A 2 15.79 9.59 -16.55
CA ALA A 2 14.53 8.86 -16.73
C ALA A 2 13.73 8.85 -15.41
N LYS A 3 12.45 9.23 -15.46
CA LYS A 3 11.57 9.27 -14.28
C LYS A 3 11.43 7.86 -13.71
N GLN A 4 12.17 7.55 -12.64
CA GLN A 4 12.11 6.25 -12.00
C GLN A 4 10.73 6.05 -11.35
N ARG A 5 10.07 4.95 -11.67
CA ARG A 5 8.78 4.60 -11.05
C ARG A 5 9.00 4.34 -9.56
N LYS A 6 8.21 4.96 -8.68
CA LYS A 6 8.16 4.61 -7.25
C LYS A 6 7.93 3.10 -7.11
N LYS A 7 8.55 2.44 -6.14
CA LYS A 7 8.29 1.00 -5.90
C LYS A 7 6.80 0.81 -5.61
N LEU A 8 6.26 -0.35 -5.97
CA LEU A 8 4.84 -0.65 -5.70
C LEU A 8 4.52 -0.53 -4.20
N SER A 9 5.41 -1.04 -3.35
CA SER A 9 5.29 -0.92 -1.89
C SER A 9 5.27 0.54 -1.42
N ASP A 10 6.05 1.43 -2.03
CA ASP A 10 6.02 2.86 -1.70
C ASP A 10 4.71 3.53 -2.14
N GLN A 11 4.14 3.11 -3.27
CA GLN A 11 2.83 3.59 -3.72
C GLN A 11 1.73 3.17 -2.73
N ILE A 12 1.77 1.93 -2.24
CA ILE A 12 0.83 1.42 -1.25
C ILE A 12 1.00 2.15 0.09
N ARG A 13 2.25 2.33 0.57
CA ARG A 13 2.53 3.14 1.78
C ARG A 13 1.96 4.55 1.66
N GLN A 14 2.16 5.18 0.50
CA GLN A 14 1.62 6.52 0.25
C GLN A 14 0.09 6.52 0.29
N ALA A 15 -0.57 5.53 -0.31
CA ALA A 15 -2.02 5.41 -0.28
C ALA A 15 -2.54 5.27 1.16
N VAL A 16 -1.93 4.39 1.96
CA VAL A 16 -2.27 4.24 3.39
C VAL A 16 -2.04 5.54 4.16
N ALA A 17 -0.93 6.25 3.92
CA ALA A 17 -0.63 7.50 4.62
C ALA A 17 -1.59 8.66 4.24
N THR A 18 -2.19 8.63 3.05
CA THR A 18 -3.02 9.72 2.52
C THR A 18 -4.51 9.41 2.52
N CYS A 19 -4.94 8.19 2.86
CA CYS A 19 -6.35 7.79 2.88
C CYS A 19 -7.19 8.42 4.00
N GLY A 20 -6.58 9.22 4.89
CA GLY A 20 -7.28 9.89 5.99
C GLY A 20 -7.76 8.94 7.10
N LYS A 21 -7.31 7.68 7.11
CA LYS A 21 -7.61 6.71 8.16
C LYS A 21 -6.39 6.53 9.08
N SER A 22 -6.64 6.45 10.38
CA SER A 22 -5.61 6.06 11.34
C SER A 22 -5.31 4.57 11.21
N ARG A 23 -4.10 4.14 11.61
CA ARG A 23 -3.73 2.72 11.68
C ARG A 23 -4.74 1.90 12.50
N TYR A 24 -5.27 2.49 13.56
CA TYR A 24 -6.29 1.87 14.40
C TYR A 24 -7.61 1.66 13.65
N GLN A 25 -8.06 2.64 12.86
CA GLN A 25 -9.27 2.50 12.03
C GLN A 25 -9.10 1.41 10.97
N ILE A 26 -7.92 1.32 10.35
CA ILE A 26 -7.60 0.27 9.39
C ILE A 26 -7.64 -1.09 10.08
N PHE A 27 -6.98 -1.24 11.23
CA PHE A 27 -7.02 -2.47 12.02
C PHE A 27 -8.45 -2.88 12.37
N LYS A 28 -9.29 -1.95 12.83
CA LYS A 28 -10.69 -2.23 13.17
C LYS A 28 -11.54 -2.67 11.98
N ALA A 29 -11.27 -2.14 10.79
CA ALA A 29 -12.02 -2.48 9.59
C ALA A 29 -11.54 -3.75 8.89
N THR A 30 -10.24 -4.07 8.99
CA THR A 30 -9.59 -5.11 8.17
C THR A 30 -9.06 -6.28 8.97
N GLY A 31 -8.90 -6.14 10.29
CA GLY A 31 -8.23 -7.12 11.15
C GLY A 31 -6.70 -7.15 11.01
N ILE A 32 -6.12 -6.30 10.15
CA ILE A 32 -4.67 -6.30 9.90
C ILE A 32 -3.93 -5.77 11.13
N ASP A 33 -2.99 -6.58 11.64
CA ASP A 33 -2.22 -6.25 12.83
C ASP A 33 -1.54 -4.88 12.75
N GLN A 34 -1.64 -4.13 13.85
CA GLN A 34 -1.11 -2.76 13.91
C GLN A 34 0.42 -2.72 13.87
N ALA A 35 1.10 -3.75 14.41
CA ALA A 35 2.56 -3.83 14.36
C ALA A 35 3.03 -4.16 12.93
N ALA A 36 2.33 -5.05 12.22
CA ALA A 36 2.58 -5.31 10.80
C ALA A 36 2.41 -4.05 9.94
N LEU A 37 1.30 -3.31 10.12
CA LEU A 37 1.10 -2.02 9.45
C LEU A 37 2.19 -1.00 9.80
N SER A 38 2.59 -0.92 11.07
CA SER A 38 3.63 0.01 11.52
C SER A 38 4.99 -0.30 10.87
N ARG A 39 5.42 -1.56 10.89
CA ARG A 39 6.68 -1.99 10.26
C ARG A 39 6.65 -1.80 8.75
N PHE A 40 5.50 -2.08 8.12
CA PHE A 40 5.33 -1.86 6.69
C PHE A 40 5.46 -0.38 6.32
N LEU A 41 4.77 0.52 7.03
CA LEU A 41 4.83 1.96 6.80
C LEU A 41 6.23 2.53 7.08
N ALA A 42 6.94 2.00 8.08
CA ALA A 42 8.32 2.36 8.39
C ALA A 42 9.35 1.77 7.41
N GLY A 43 8.92 0.95 6.44
CA GLY A 43 9.82 0.31 5.47
C GLY A 43 10.65 -0.84 6.02
N GLN A 44 10.35 -1.32 7.23
CA GLN A 44 11.09 -2.36 7.94
C GLN A 44 10.71 -3.78 7.50
N SER A 45 9.47 -3.99 7.05
CA SER A 45 9.01 -5.28 6.55
C SER A 45 8.04 -5.14 5.37
N GLY A 46 7.85 -6.23 4.64
CA GLY A 46 6.73 -6.38 3.71
C GLY A 46 5.43 -6.74 4.42
N LEU A 47 4.38 -6.93 3.62
CA LEU A 47 3.12 -7.56 4.02
C LEU A 47 2.92 -8.80 3.16
N GLU A 48 2.19 -9.78 3.69
CA GLU A 48 1.76 -10.94 2.93
C GLU A 48 0.74 -10.54 1.86
N MET A 49 0.65 -11.33 0.78
CA MET A 49 -0.26 -11.03 -0.34
C MET A 49 -1.71 -10.92 0.11
N ALA A 50 -2.19 -11.84 0.96
CA ALA A 50 -3.54 -11.77 1.51
C ALA A 50 -3.80 -10.46 2.29
N THR A 51 -2.79 -9.96 3.03
CA THR A 51 -2.90 -8.69 3.74
C THR A 51 -2.93 -7.50 2.77
N LEU A 52 -2.19 -7.59 1.66
CA LEU A 52 -2.21 -6.59 0.60
C LEU A 52 -3.56 -6.55 -0.11
N ASP A 53 -4.16 -7.70 -0.38
CA ASP A 53 -5.49 -7.80 -1.00
C ASP A 53 -6.56 -7.18 -0.09
N THR A 54 -6.56 -7.52 1.21
CA THR A 54 -7.48 -6.90 2.19
C THR A 54 -7.30 -5.37 2.26
N LEU A 55 -6.06 -4.88 2.20
CA LEU A 55 -5.79 -3.44 2.12
C LEU A 55 -6.31 -2.82 0.82
N ALA A 56 -6.14 -3.52 -0.31
CA ALA A 56 -6.61 -3.06 -1.60
C ALA A 56 -8.14 -2.95 -1.63
N ASP A 57 -8.86 -3.93 -1.10
CA ASP A 57 -10.32 -3.90 -0.98
C ASP A 57 -10.78 -2.76 -0.08
N TYR A 58 -10.15 -2.60 1.10
CA TYR A 58 -10.52 -1.56 2.06
C TYR A 58 -10.30 -0.14 1.53
N LEU A 59 -9.20 0.08 0.80
CA LEU A 59 -8.82 1.38 0.26
C LEU A 59 -9.27 1.59 -1.19
N ASN A 60 -9.97 0.60 -1.77
CA ASN A 60 -10.35 0.56 -3.18
C ASN A 60 -9.15 0.83 -4.12
N LEU A 61 -8.02 0.17 -3.87
CA LEU A 61 -6.81 0.30 -4.67
C LEU A 61 -6.89 -0.54 -5.93
N ASN A 62 -6.52 0.07 -7.06
CA ASN A 62 -6.41 -0.64 -8.33
C ASN A 62 -5.01 -0.45 -8.93
N ILE A 63 -4.40 -1.55 -9.38
CA ILE A 63 -3.09 -1.54 -10.04
C ILE A 63 -3.31 -1.67 -11.54
N GLN A 64 -2.91 -0.65 -12.29
CA GLN A 64 -2.96 -0.66 -13.75
C GLN A 64 -1.56 -0.69 -14.34
N ALA A 65 -1.38 -1.49 -15.40
CA ALA A 65 -0.19 -1.43 -16.21
C ALA A 65 -0.17 -0.11 -16.98
N SER A 66 0.92 0.64 -16.88
CA SER A 66 1.10 1.80 -17.74
C SER A 66 1.47 1.34 -19.15
N LYS A 67 0.86 1.95 -20.18
CA LYS A 67 1.38 1.82 -21.54
C LYS A 67 2.78 2.42 -21.55
N ARG A 68 3.82 1.59 -21.73
CA ARG A 68 5.15 2.10 -22.10
C ARG A 68 4.93 2.88 -23.39
N LYS A 69 5.23 4.18 -23.41
CA LYS A 69 5.35 4.90 -24.70
C LYS A 69 6.39 4.13 -25.50
N GLY A 70 5.94 3.45 -26.55
CA GLY A 70 6.81 2.80 -27.51
C GLY A 70 7.79 3.83 -28.04
N LYS A 71 9.04 3.40 -28.19
CA LYS A 71 10.02 4.13 -29.00
C LYS A 71 9.57 4.09 -30.45
#